data_AF-A0A7K4JRG0-F1
#
_entry.id   AF-A0A7K4JRG0-F1
#
_cell.length_a   1.000
_cell.length_b   1.000
_cell.length_c   1.000
_cell.angle_alpha   90.00
_cell.angle_beta   90.00
_cell.angle_gamma   90.00
#
_symmetry.space_group_name_H-M   'P 1'
#
loop_
_entity.id
_entity.type
_entity.pdbx_description
1 polymer ?
#
loop_
_entity_poly.entity_id
_entity_poly.type
_entity_poly.pdbx_seq_one_letter_code
_entity_poly.pdbx_strand_id
1 'polypeptide(L)'
;LRREGYTVQVNVNDYLDIYCPHYNASVPEHRLEQYVLYMVNAEGYRTCNTSQGFKRWECNRPHAPHSPIKFSEKFQRYSAFSLGYEFRAGQEYYYISTPTHNHRRACLKMKVFVCCASSKY
;
A
#
# COMPACT_ATOMS: atom_id res chain seq x y z
N LEU A 1 3.18 6.64 1.49
CA LEU A 1 1.80 7.20 1.48
C LEU A 1 1.82 8.57 2.15
N ARG A 2 0.86 9.48 1.83
CA ARG A 2 0.77 10.83 2.44
C ARG A 2 -0.66 11.14 2.86
N ARG A 3 -0.83 12.05 3.83
CA ARG A 3 -2.18 12.45 4.32
C ARG A 3 -3.00 13.16 3.25
N GLU A 4 -2.40 14.07 2.50
CA GLU A 4 -3.07 14.76 1.38
C GLU A 4 -3.24 13.87 0.14
N GLY A 5 -2.72 12.65 0.18
CA GLY A 5 -2.62 11.76 -0.96
C GLY A 5 -1.28 11.88 -1.68
N TYR A 6 -0.85 10.75 -2.22
CA TYR A 6 0.36 10.61 -3.02
C TYR A 6 -0.04 9.88 -4.29
N THR A 7 0.33 10.41 -5.46
CA THR A 7 0.00 9.77 -6.74
C THR A 7 1.25 9.15 -7.34
N VAL A 8 1.13 7.91 -7.78
CA VAL A 8 2.17 7.18 -8.51
C VAL A 8 1.61 6.76 -9.85
N GLN A 9 2.41 6.90 -10.91
CA GLN A 9 2.10 6.30 -12.20
C GLN A 9 3.00 5.08 -12.41
N VAL A 10 2.40 3.99 -12.88
CA VAL A 10 3.10 2.74 -13.22
C VAL A 10 2.61 2.22 -14.57
N ASN A 11 3.38 1.33 -15.19
CA ASN A 11 2.96 0.55 -16.34
C ASN A 11 2.47 -0.84 -15.91
N VAL A 12 1.76 -1.52 -16.81
CA VAL A 12 1.45 -2.94 -16.63
C VAL A 12 2.75 -3.73 -16.53
N ASN A 13 2.85 -4.65 -15.57
CA ASN A 13 4.01 -5.45 -15.19
C ASN A 13 5.08 -4.75 -14.36
N ASP A 14 4.95 -3.44 -14.11
CA ASP A 14 5.82 -2.76 -13.14
C ASP A 14 5.56 -3.27 -11.72
N TYR A 15 6.51 -3.00 -10.84
CA TYR A 15 6.43 -3.30 -9.42
C TYR A 15 6.37 -2.02 -8.60
N LEU A 16 5.49 -1.99 -7.61
CA LEU A 16 5.49 -0.99 -6.56
C LEU A 16 5.95 -1.61 -5.25
N ASP A 17 7.09 -1.13 -4.76
CA ASP A 17 7.64 -1.52 -3.48
C ASP A 17 7.19 -0.54 -2.38
N ILE A 18 6.50 -1.08 -1.37
CA ILE A 18 6.08 -0.34 -0.18
C ILE A 18 6.91 -0.87 1.00
N TYR A 19 7.71 0.02 1.58
CA TYR A 19 8.53 -0.29 2.74
C TYR A 19 7.78 0.05 4.02
N CYS A 20 7.77 -0.90 4.96
CA CYS A 20 7.25 -0.68 6.30
C CYS A 20 8.20 0.23 7.12
N PRO A 21 7.68 1.00 8.09
CA PRO A 21 8.51 1.74 9.03
C PRO A 21 9.45 0.79 9.76
N HIS A 22 10.71 1.19 9.87
CA HIS A 22 11.76 0.45 10.54
C HIS A 22 12.48 1.36 11.51
N TYR A 23 12.69 0.85 12.72
CA TYR A 23 13.23 1.61 13.83
C TYR A 23 14.29 0.80 14.56
N ASN A 24 15.34 1.47 15.02
CA ASN A 24 16.33 0.89 15.91
C ASN A 24 15.69 0.52 17.26
N ALA A 25 16.27 -0.47 17.95
CA ALA A 25 15.76 -0.96 19.24
C ALA A 25 15.74 0.10 20.36
N SER A 26 16.43 1.23 20.19
CA SER A 26 16.42 2.34 21.15
C SER A 26 15.15 3.20 21.08
N VAL A 27 14.30 3.02 20.07
CA VAL A 27 13.08 3.82 19.89
C VAL A 27 11.97 3.30 20.82
N PRO A 28 11.35 4.16 21.66
CA PRO A 28 10.26 3.75 22.53
C PRO A 28 9.05 3.22 21.76
N GLU A 29 8.37 2.21 22.34
CA GLU A 29 7.26 1.49 21.71
C GLU A 29 6.12 2.41 21.24
N HIS A 30 5.76 3.42 22.02
CA HIS A 30 4.70 4.38 21.69
C HIS A 30 5.00 5.23 20.44
N ARG A 31 6.25 5.26 19.96
CA ARG A 31 6.64 5.93 18.72
C ARG A 31 6.78 4.99 17.54
N LEU A 32 6.67 3.67 17.76
CA LEU A 32 6.79 2.68 16.70
C LEU A 32 5.52 2.68 15.87
N GLU A 33 5.62 3.26 14.67
CA GLU A 33 4.49 3.26 13.76
C GLU A 33 4.28 1.88 13.15
N GLN A 34 3.08 1.37 13.34
CA GLN A 34 2.59 0.13 12.76
C GLN A 34 1.26 0.40 12.06
N TYR A 35 1.05 -0.20 10.90
CA TYR A 35 -0.16 0.02 10.12
C TYR A 35 -0.55 -1.20 9.29
N VAL A 36 -1.83 -1.26 8.95
CA VAL A 36 -2.38 -2.20 7.98
C VAL A 36 -2.64 -1.46 6.67
N LEU A 37 -2.20 -2.05 5.56
CA LEU A 37 -2.40 -1.52 4.21
C LEU A 37 -3.62 -2.18 3.57
N TYR A 38 -4.52 -1.37 3.05
CA TYR A 38 -5.72 -1.81 2.34
C TYR A 38 -5.71 -1.29 0.92
N MET A 39 -6.24 -2.09 0.01
CA MET A 39 -6.65 -1.64 -1.31
C MET A 39 -8.17 -1.44 -1.29
N VAL A 40 -8.61 -0.23 -1.62
CA VAL A 40 -10.01 0.21 -1.50
C VAL A 40 -10.51 0.80 -2.82
N ASN A 41 -11.83 0.95 -2.94
CA ASN A 41 -12.42 1.73 -4.04
C ASN A 41 -12.22 3.26 -3.82
N ALA A 42 -12.65 4.05 -4.81
CA ALA A 42 -12.51 5.51 -4.77
C ALA A 42 -13.26 6.18 -3.60
N GLU A 43 -14.36 5.59 -3.11
CA GLU A 43 -15.08 6.09 -1.94
C GLU A 43 -14.31 5.80 -0.64
N GLY A 44 -13.82 4.58 -0.47
CA GLY A 44 -12.96 4.20 0.65
C GLY A 44 -11.70 5.05 0.73
N TYR A 45 -11.11 5.43 -0.41
CA TYR A 45 -9.98 6.34 -0.47
C TYR A 45 -10.31 7.76 0.04
N ARG A 46 -11.45 8.31 -0.36
CA ARG A 46 -11.89 9.65 0.06
C ARG A 46 -12.26 9.71 1.54
N THR A 47 -12.86 8.64 2.04
CA THR A 47 -13.42 8.55 3.41
C THR A 47 -12.52 7.85 4.41
N CYS A 48 -11.36 7.33 3.97
CA CYS A 48 -10.51 6.44 4.77
C CYS A 48 -11.25 5.18 5.30
N ASN A 49 -12.27 4.69 4.58
CA ASN A 49 -13.08 3.55 5.01
C ASN A 49 -12.49 2.22 4.52
N THR A 50 -11.95 1.42 5.44
CA THR A 50 -11.32 0.11 5.13
C THR A 50 -12.31 -0.97 4.75
N SER A 51 -13.61 -0.83 5.08
CA SER A 51 -14.66 -1.79 4.72
C SER A 51 -15.00 -1.76 3.23
N GLN A 52 -14.54 -0.74 2.50
CA GLN A 52 -14.71 -0.57 1.05
C GLN A 52 -13.59 -1.26 0.23
N GLY A 53 -12.96 -2.28 0.81
CA GLY A 53 -11.79 -2.92 0.23
C GLY A 53 -11.30 -4.13 1.02
N PHE A 54 -10.04 -4.51 0.81
CA PHE A 54 -9.44 -5.69 1.42
C PHE A 54 -8.00 -5.42 1.89
N LYS A 55 -7.58 -6.16 2.92
CA LYS A 55 -6.21 -6.10 3.44
C LYS A 55 -5.23 -6.59 2.39
N ARG A 56 -4.20 -5.79 2.10
CA ARG A 56 -3.07 -6.16 1.21
C ARG A 56 -1.86 -6.58 2.01
N TRP A 57 -1.54 -5.85 3.08
CA TRP A 57 -0.33 -6.07 3.85
C TRP A 57 -0.45 -5.55 5.28
N GLU A 58 0.45 -5.98 6.14
CA GLU A 58 0.51 -5.58 7.54
C GLU A 58 1.96 -5.27 7.93
N CYS A 59 2.19 -4.03 8.35
CA CYS A 59 3.47 -3.55 8.86
C CYS A 59 3.48 -3.62 10.38
N ASN A 60 3.72 -4.81 10.93
CA ASN A 60 3.67 -5.11 12.37
C ASN A 60 5.04 -5.52 12.97
N ARG A 61 6.14 -5.40 12.20
CA ARG A 61 7.49 -5.73 12.65
C ARG A 61 8.44 -4.53 12.52
N PRO A 62 8.33 -3.53 13.42
CA PRO A 62 9.14 -2.32 13.36
C PRO A 62 10.64 -2.54 13.62
N HIS A 63 11.01 -3.66 14.26
CA HIS A 63 12.40 -4.03 14.59
C HIS A 63 12.90 -5.22 13.76
N ALA A 64 12.49 -5.33 12.50
CA ALA A 64 12.98 -6.38 11.61
C ALA A 64 14.54 -6.39 11.60
N PRO A 65 15.19 -7.56 11.72
CA PRO A 65 16.61 -7.65 12.11
C PRO A 65 17.62 -7.16 11.06
N HIS A 66 17.23 -7.09 9.78
CA HIS A 66 18.17 -6.75 8.69
C HIS A 66 17.79 -5.46 7.97
N SER A 67 16.55 -5.38 7.50
CA SER A 67 16.10 -4.27 6.65
C SER A 67 14.60 -4.02 6.87
N PRO A 68 14.11 -2.82 6.47
CA PRO A 68 12.68 -2.57 6.44
C PRO A 68 11.96 -3.65 5.63
N ILE A 69 10.88 -4.19 6.18
CA ILE A 69 10.06 -5.18 5.47
C ILE A 69 9.47 -4.51 4.24
N LYS A 70 9.57 -5.22 3.10
CA LYS A 70 9.10 -4.76 1.81
C LYS A 70 7.90 -5.59 1.36
N PHE A 71 6.82 -4.91 1.01
CA PHE A 71 5.71 -5.47 0.24
C PHE A 71 5.86 -5.03 -1.22
N SER A 72 5.82 -5.98 -2.14
CA SER A 72 5.91 -5.73 -3.58
C SER A 72 4.59 -6.06 -4.25
N GLU A 73 3.96 -5.07 -4.87
CA GLU A 73 2.77 -5.27 -5.71
C GLU A 73 3.19 -5.26 -7.18
N LYS A 74 2.83 -6.32 -7.92
CA LYS A 74 3.06 -6.36 -9.38
C LYS A 74 1.78 -5.97 -10.10
N PHE A 75 1.86 -4.99 -10.99
CA PHE A 75 0.72 -4.50 -11.77
C PHE A 75 0.45 -5.38 -13.00
N GLN A 76 0.24 -6.67 -12.78
CA GLN A 76 0.02 -7.64 -13.84
C GLN A 76 -1.45 -7.70 -14.27
N ARG A 77 -1.67 -7.99 -15.55
CA ARG A 77 -3.02 -8.14 -16.12
C ARG A 77 -3.72 -9.45 -15.72
N TYR A 78 -2.94 -10.50 -15.47
CA TYR A 78 -3.41 -11.82 -15.11
C TYR A 78 -2.68 -12.28 -13.86
N SER A 79 -3.43 -12.67 -12.83
CA SER A 79 -2.86 -13.22 -11.61
C SER A 79 -2.87 -14.74 -11.65
N ALA A 80 -1.72 -15.37 -11.44
CA ALA A 80 -1.64 -16.82 -11.24
C ALA A 80 -2.15 -17.25 -9.84
N PHE A 81 -2.40 -16.30 -8.94
CA PHE A 81 -2.91 -16.54 -7.60
C PHE A 81 -4.39 -16.19 -7.52
N SER A 82 -5.20 -17.07 -6.94
CA SER A 82 -6.66 -16.91 -6.82
C SER A 82 -7.09 -15.70 -6.01
N LEU A 83 -6.26 -15.26 -5.05
CA LEU A 83 -6.48 -14.03 -4.28
C LEU A 83 -5.61 -12.85 -4.75
N GLY A 84 -4.90 -13.02 -5.87
CA GLY A 84 -4.13 -11.94 -6.47
C GLY A 84 -5.03 -11.00 -7.24
N TYR A 85 -4.61 -9.74 -7.34
CA TYR A 85 -5.39 -8.70 -8.00
C TYR A 85 -4.91 -8.49 -9.44
N GLU A 86 -5.84 -8.17 -10.34
CA GLU A 86 -5.55 -7.92 -11.75
C GLU A 86 -5.67 -6.43 -12.06
N PHE A 87 -4.65 -5.89 -12.72
CA PHE A 87 -4.55 -4.47 -13.03
C PHE A 87 -4.72 -4.21 -14.53
N ARG A 88 -5.42 -3.12 -14.85
CA ARG A 88 -5.75 -2.71 -16.22
C ARG A 88 -5.15 -1.35 -16.51
N ALA A 89 -4.59 -1.23 -17.72
CA ALA A 89 -4.16 0.05 -18.26
C ALA A 89 -5.34 1.04 -18.35
N GLY A 90 -5.06 2.31 -18.08
CA GLY A 90 -6.04 3.39 -17.99
C GLY A 90 -6.84 3.44 -16.70
N GLN A 91 -6.57 2.58 -15.70
CA GLN A 91 -7.31 2.55 -14.44
C GLN A 91 -6.51 3.10 -13.25
N GLU A 92 -7.26 3.64 -12.30
CA GLU A 92 -6.75 4.11 -11.02
C GLU A 92 -7.08 3.13 -9.90
N TYR A 93 -6.11 2.91 -9.04
CA TYR A 93 -6.19 2.01 -7.88
C TYR A 93 -5.81 2.76 -6.62
N TYR A 94 -6.47 2.45 -5.52
CA TYR A 94 -6.39 3.26 -4.31
C TYR A 94 -5.95 2.44 -3.12
N TYR A 95 -4.96 2.96 -2.40
CA TYR A 95 -4.42 2.37 -1.20
C TYR A 95 -4.58 3.34 -0.03
N ILE A 96 -4.98 2.80 1.11
CA ILE A 96 -5.00 3.52 2.39
C ILE A 96 -4.28 2.70 3.45
N SER A 97 -3.70 3.35 4.45
CA SER A 97 -3.19 2.69 5.63
C SER A 97 -3.83 3.23 6.90
N THR A 98 -4.17 2.31 7.80
CA THR A 98 -4.69 2.64 9.13
C THR A 98 -3.69 2.18 10.20
N PRO A 99 -3.40 3.01 11.21
CA PRO A 99 -2.53 2.62 12.30
C PRO A 99 -3.18 1.52 13.15
N THR A 100 -2.37 0.60 13.67
CA THR A 100 -2.87 -0.52 14.51
C THR A 100 -3.29 -0.08 15.91
N HIS A 101 -2.60 0.92 16.50
CA HIS A 101 -2.80 1.32 17.90
C HIS A 101 -3.43 2.71 18.08
N ASN A 102 -3.63 3.50 17.01
CA ASN A 102 -4.09 4.89 17.13
C ASN A 102 -5.13 5.27 16.08
N HIS A 103 -6.36 4.80 16.26
CA HIS A 103 -7.49 5.06 15.36
C HIS A 103 -7.88 6.54 15.22
N ARG A 104 -7.31 7.45 16.02
CA ARG A 104 -7.55 8.90 15.92
C ARG A 104 -6.69 9.60 14.86
N ARG A 105 -5.65 8.95 14.34
CA ARG A 105 -4.83 9.54 13.26
C ARG A 105 -5.54 9.40 11.91
N ALA A 106 -5.54 10.48 11.13
CA ALA A 106 -5.98 10.45 9.73
C ALA A 106 -5.21 9.40 8.94
N CYS A 107 -5.90 8.64 8.07
CA CYS A 107 -5.27 7.59 7.28
C CYS A 107 -4.23 8.19 6.32
N LEU A 108 -3.16 7.44 6.03
CA LEU A 108 -2.28 7.78 4.91
C LEU A 108 -2.88 7.16 3.66
N LYS A 109 -2.77 7.86 2.53
CA LYS A 109 -3.39 7.40 1.29
C LYS A 109 -2.47 7.59 0.08
N MET A 110 -2.68 6.74 -0.92
CA MET A 110 -1.96 6.75 -2.20
C MET A 110 -2.90 6.31 -3.33
N LYS A 111 -2.80 7.00 -4.45
CA LYS A 111 -3.45 6.65 -5.71
C LYS A 111 -2.39 6.14 -6.68
N VAL A 112 -2.68 5.06 -7.38
CA VAL A 112 -1.82 4.50 -8.41
C VAL A 112 -2.57 4.53 -9.73
N PHE A 113 -2.05 5.25 -10.71
CA PHE A 113 -2.56 5.22 -12.08
C PHE A 113 -1.73 4.26 -12.92
N VAL A 114 -2.38 3.24 -13.48
CA VAL A 114 -1.72 2.29 -14.40
C VAL A 114 -1.90 2.82 -15.80
N CYS A 115 -0.87 3.43 -16.41
CA CYS A 115 -1.07 4.07 -17.71
C CYS A 115 -1.21 3.06 -18.83
N CYS A 116 -0.16 2.26 -19.03
CA CYS A 116 0.09 1.69 -20.36
C CYS A 116 0.58 0.25 -20.26
N ALA A 117 0.38 -0.51 -21.35
CA ALA A 117 1.08 -1.78 -21.49
C ALA A 117 2.59 -1.53 -21.38
N SER A 118 3.32 -2.39 -20.65
CA SER A 118 4.79 -2.34 -20.67
C SER A 118 5.25 -2.34 -22.12
N SER A 119 6.07 -1.33 -22.47
CA SER A 119 6.70 -1.27 -23.77
C SER A 119 7.62 -2.48 -23.86
N LYS A 120 7.21 -3.48 -24.66
CA LYS A 120 8.06 -4.62 -24.99
C LYS A 120 9.23 -4.09 -25.80
N TYR A 121 10.37 -3.89 -25.16
CA TYR A 121 11.66 -4.03 -25.83
C TYR A 121 12.15 -5.46 -25.61
#